data_AF-A0A7W0VPP1-F1
#
_entry.id   AF-A0A7W0VPP1-F1
#
_cell.length_a   1.000
_cell.length_b   1.000
_cell.length_c   1.000
_cell.angle_alpha   90.00
_cell.angle_beta   90.00
_cell.angle_gamma   90.00
#
_symmetry.space_group_name_H-M   'P 1'
#
loop_
_entity.id
_entity.type
_entity.pdbx_description
1 polymer ?
#
loop_
_entity_poly.entity_id
_entity_poly.type
_entity_poly.pdbx_seq_one_letter_code
_entity_poly.pdbx_strand_id
1 'polypeptide(L)'
;MRLSSDDLPMFFEAAHTTLATRLREAMPALEALEQPGAYGSEAERDRAAARALAEACLFDLVVPLGDTDAASQLETPGSPLIDTRGLCLAREMLGYVSPRADSIFAVQGLGTHAIALAGNASQRAHLKAFARGAGIAAFALTEP
;
A
#
# COMPACT_ATOMS: atom_id res chain seq x y z
N MET A 1 18.83 4.49 -2.12
CA MET A 1 18.13 4.70 -3.40
C MET A 1 17.60 6.12 -3.46
N ARG A 2 17.66 6.78 -4.63
CA ARG A 2 16.94 8.04 -4.88
C ARG A 2 15.52 7.72 -5.33
N LEU A 3 14.54 8.52 -4.91
CA LEU A 3 13.15 8.39 -5.36
C LEU A 3 12.80 9.55 -6.31
N SER A 4 11.71 9.42 -7.06
CA SER A 4 11.20 10.50 -7.91
C SER A 4 11.04 11.83 -7.17
N SER A 5 10.77 11.81 -5.85
CA SER A 5 10.68 13.01 -5.02
C SER A 5 11.99 13.76 -4.82
N ASP A 6 13.14 13.11 -5.02
CA ASP A 6 14.46 13.74 -5.00
C ASP A 6 14.77 14.43 -6.33
N ASP A 7 14.28 13.86 -7.44
CA ASP A 7 14.61 14.29 -8.80
C ASP A 7 13.61 15.32 -9.34
N LEU A 8 12.36 15.25 -8.90
CA LEU A 8 11.26 16.06 -9.40
C LEU A 8 10.54 16.82 -8.26
N PRO A 9 11.25 17.60 -7.43
CA PRO A 9 10.67 18.22 -6.23
C PRO A 9 9.51 19.18 -6.52
N MET A 10 9.38 19.68 -7.75
CA MET A 10 8.27 20.56 -8.16
C MET A 10 6.89 19.87 -8.17
N PHE A 11 6.83 18.54 -8.18
CA PHE A 11 5.58 17.77 -8.17
C PHE A 11 5.19 17.23 -6.78
N PHE A 12 6.09 17.36 -5.81
CA PHE A 12 5.95 16.78 -4.48
C PHE A 12 5.87 17.85 -3.39
N GLU A 13 5.28 17.45 -2.27
CA GLU A 13 5.00 18.31 -1.12
C GLU A 13 5.70 17.76 0.12
N ALA A 14 5.72 18.52 1.22
CA ALA A 14 6.38 18.12 2.47
C ALA A 14 5.93 16.73 2.97
N ALA A 15 4.64 16.40 2.82
CA ALA A 15 4.11 15.07 3.16
C ALA A 15 4.81 13.94 2.38
N HIS A 16 5.13 14.17 1.10
CA HIS A 16 5.83 13.20 0.26
C HIS A 16 7.31 13.07 0.62
N THR A 17 7.95 14.14 1.12
CA THR A 17 9.31 14.07 1.67
C THR A 17 9.36 13.26 2.97
N THR A 18 8.38 13.45 3.85
CA THR A 18 8.21 12.62 5.05
C THR A 18 7.98 11.16 4.67
N LEU A 19 7.08 10.90 3.71
CA LEU A 19 6.85 9.57 3.19
C LEU A 19 8.12 8.96 2.60
N ALA A 20 8.88 9.69 1.79
CA ALA A 20 10.14 9.21 1.22
C ALA A 20 11.14 8.78 2.31
N THR A 21 11.17 9.47 3.46
CA THR A 21 12.00 9.07 4.61
C THR A 21 11.54 7.73 5.18
N ARG A 22 10.23 7.60 5.47
CA ARG A 22 9.63 6.35 5.94
C ARG A 22 9.85 5.18 4.96
N LEU A 23 9.75 5.42 3.66
CA LEU A 23 10.01 4.42 2.62
C LEU A 23 11.47 3.94 2.68
N ARG A 24 12.43 4.87 2.81
CA ARG A 24 13.86 4.52 2.92
C ARG A 24 14.19 3.74 4.19
N GLU A 25 13.50 4.02 5.30
CA GLU A 25 13.65 3.26 6.55
C GLU A 25 13.14 1.82 6.40
N ALA A 26 12.08 1.60 5.63
CA ALA A 26 11.51 0.27 5.40
C ALA A 26 12.32 -0.57 4.39
N MET A 27 13.06 0.08 3.48
CA MET A 27 13.78 -0.58 2.37
C MET A 27 14.64 -1.80 2.80
N PRO A 28 15.51 -1.72 3.83
CA PRO A 28 16.40 -2.84 4.14
C PRO A 28 15.66 -4.12 4.53
N ALA A 29 14.55 -3.99 5.27
CA ALA A 29 13.73 -5.12 5.67
C ALA A 29 13.02 -5.76 4.47
N LEU A 30 12.58 -4.93 3.50
CA LEU A 30 11.93 -5.38 2.27
C LEU A 30 12.91 -6.04 1.30
N GLU A 31 14.12 -5.48 1.15
CA GLU A 31 15.19 -6.04 0.32
C GLU A 31 15.68 -7.39 0.85
N ALA A 32 15.73 -7.55 2.19
CA ALA A 32 16.12 -8.81 2.83
C ALA A 32 15.16 -9.97 2.48
N LEU A 33 13.90 -9.67 2.11
CA LEU A 33 12.94 -10.69 1.68
C LEU A 33 13.37 -11.40 0.39
N GLU A 34 14.18 -10.74 -0.44
CA GLU A 34 14.61 -11.26 -1.74
C GLU A 34 15.88 -12.12 -1.65
N GLN A 35 16.46 -12.27 -0.47
CA GLN A 35 17.69 -13.05 -0.29
C GLN A 35 17.47 -14.54 -0.59
N PRO A 36 18.30 -15.17 -1.45
CA PRO A 36 18.17 -16.59 -1.76
C PRO A 36 18.26 -17.46 -0.51
N GLY A 37 17.31 -18.39 -0.35
CA GLY A 37 17.30 -19.35 0.76
C GLY A 37 16.88 -18.76 2.12
N ALA A 38 16.43 -17.51 2.19
CA ALA A 38 15.94 -16.91 3.43
C ALA A 38 14.65 -17.55 3.98
N TYR A 39 13.89 -18.24 3.12
CA TYR A 39 12.62 -18.88 3.46
C TYR A 39 12.52 -20.29 2.88
N GLY A 40 11.79 -21.18 3.55
CA GLY A 40 11.59 -22.56 3.13
C GLY A 40 10.54 -22.74 2.04
N SER A 41 9.67 -21.74 1.84
CA SER A 41 8.67 -21.73 0.77
C SER A 41 8.26 -20.31 0.35
N GLU A 42 7.66 -20.19 -0.85
CA GLU A 42 7.11 -18.91 -1.32
C GLU A 42 5.98 -18.39 -0.42
N ALA A 43 5.13 -19.29 0.11
CA ALA A 43 4.04 -18.88 1.00
C ALA A 43 4.54 -18.31 2.35
N GLU A 44 5.65 -18.82 2.88
CA GLU A 44 6.30 -18.24 4.05
C GLU A 44 6.83 -16.85 3.76
N ARG A 45 7.47 -16.69 2.59
CA ARG A 45 8.01 -15.43 2.12
C ARG A 45 6.92 -14.38 1.85
N ASP A 46 5.78 -14.78 1.28
CA ASP A 46 4.61 -13.91 1.08
C ASP A 46 4.06 -13.40 2.42
N ARG A 47 3.95 -14.28 3.41
CA ARG A 47 3.53 -13.89 4.77
C ARG A 47 4.53 -12.94 5.42
N ALA A 48 5.83 -13.18 5.24
CA ALA A 48 6.88 -12.29 5.73
C ALA A 48 6.82 -10.92 5.05
N ALA A 49 6.60 -10.87 3.73
CA ALA A 49 6.45 -9.64 2.98
C ALA A 49 5.21 -8.84 3.44
N ALA A 50 4.06 -9.50 3.60
CA ALA A 50 2.86 -8.87 4.13
C ALA A 50 3.06 -8.31 5.54
N ARG A 51 3.78 -9.03 6.41
CA ARG A 51 4.14 -8.55 7.75
C ARG A 51 5.07 -7.34 7.68
N ALA A 52 6.12 -7.36 6.85
CA ALA A 52 7.05 -6.25 6.70
C ALA A 52 6.34 -4.96 6.21
N LEU A 53 5.43 -5.10 5.24
CA LEU A 53 4.58 -4.00 4.77
C LEU A 53 3.71 -3.44 5.91
N ALA A 54 3.11 -4.31 6.73
CA ALA A 54 2.27 -3.91 7.86
C ALA A 54 3.07 -3.23 8.98
N GLU A 55 4.26 -3.73 9.31
CA GLU A 55 5.16 -3.14 10.31
C GLU A 55 5.69 -1.76 9.88
N ALA A 56 5.96 -1.58 8.59
CA ALA A 56 6.25 -0.27 7.99
C ALA A 56 5.00 0.59 7.76
N CYS A 57 3.84 0.12 8.24
CA CYS A 57 2.50 0.69 8.10
C CYS A 57 2.04 0.91 6.64
N LEU A 58 2.73 0.41 5.62
CA LEU A 58 2.57 0.83 4.22
C LEU A 58 1.16 0.59 3.66
N PHE A 59 0.40 -0.36 4.21
CA PHE A 59 -0.98 -0.57 3.80
C PHE A 59 -1.90 0.63 4.06
N ASP A 60 -1.52 1.58 4.92
CA ASP A 60 -2.25 2.85 5.11
C ASP A 60 -2.28 3.73 3.85
N LEU A 61 -1.32 3.58 2.94
CA LEU A 61 -1.23 4.31 1.67
C LEU A 61 -2.21 3.82 0.62
N VAL A 62 -2.72 2.59 0.77
CA VAL A 62 -3.57 1.91 -0.22
C VAL A 62 -4.97 1.59 0.28
N VAL A 63 -5.17 1.52 1.60
CA VAL A 63 -6.47 1.29 2.22
C VAL A 63 -7.03 2.63 2.71
N PRO A 64 -8.08 3.17 2.09
CA PRO A 64 -8.64 4.46 2.49
C PRO A 64 -9.36 4.33 3.84
N LEU A 65 -8.97 5.13 4.82
CA LEU A 65 -9.45 5.06 6.21
C LEU A 65 -10.44 6.17 6.61
N GLY A 66 -11.07 6.85 5.65
CA GLY A 66 -12.02 7.93 5.93
C GLY A 66 -13.26 7.46 6.72
N ASP A 67 -13.62 8.19 7.78
CA ASP A 67 -14.90 8.04 8.51
C ASP A 67 -16.10 8.63 7.74
N THR A 68 -15.85 9.35 6.64
CA THR A 68 -16.86 9.95 5.77
C THR A 68 -17.29 9.00 4.67
N ASP A 69 -18.57 9.03 4.33
CA ASP A 69 -19.15 8.31 3.20
C ASP A 69 -18.28 8.51 1.95
N ALA A 70 -17.58 7.46 1.49
CA ALA A 70 -16.65 7.57 0.36
C ALA A 70 -17.34 8.11 -0.91
N ALA A 71 -18.66 7.93 -1.00
CA ALA A 71 -19.52 8.56 -2.00
C ALA A 71 -19.48 10.10 -1.95
N SER A 72 -19.40 10.71 -0.76
CA SER A 72 -19.30 12.17 -0.60
C SER A 72 -17.92 12.74 -0.98
N GLN A 73 -16.86 11.93 -0.93
CA GLN A 73 -15.52 12.34 -1.37
C GLN A 73 -15.37 12.29 -2.91
N LEU A 74 -16.15 11.44 -3.59
CA LEU A 74 -16.26 11.45 -5.05
C LEU A 74 -16.98 12.70 -5.59
N GLU A 75 -17.87 13.29 -4.80
CA GLU A 75 -18.59 14.52 -5.17
C GLU A 75 -17.77 15.80 -4.94
N THR A 76 -16.61 15.70 -4.29
CA THR A 76 -15.72 16.85 -4.09
C THR A 76 -14.57 16.79 -5.10
N PRO A 77 -14.59 17.61 -6.17
CA PRO A 77 -13.47 17.66 -7.11
C PRO A 77 -12.19 18.06 -6.37
N GLY A 78 -11.20 17.16 -6.35
CA GLY A 78 -9.85 17.46 -5.85
C GLY A 78 -9.48 16.93 -4.46
N SER A 79 -10.35 16.18 -3.76
CA SER A 79 -9.96 15.45 -2.53
C SER A 79 -9.86 13.95 -2.82
N PRO A 80 -8.70 13.43 -3.24
CA PRO A 80 -8.61 12.01 -3.53
C PRO A 80 -8.68 11.21 -2.22
N LEU A 81 -9.50 10.15 -2.22
CA LEU A 81 -9.55 9.13 -1.15
C LEU A 81 -8.16 8.52 -0.86
N ILE A 82 -7.24 8.60 -1.83
CA ILE A 82 -5.88 8.04 -1.82
C ILE A 82 -4.91 9.05 -2.44
N ASP A 83 -3.82 9.38 -1.74
CA ASP A 83 -2.73 10.16 -2.31
C ASP A 83 -2.00 9.34 -3.40
N THR A 84 -2.28 9.66 -4.66
CA THR A 84 -1.72 8.94 -5.81
C THR A 84 -0.22 9.15 -5.98
N ARG A 85 0.33 10.31 -5.60
CA ARG A 85 1.76 10.58 -5.67
C ARG A 85 2.50 9.80 -4.59
N GLY A 86 1.96 9.78 -3.37
CA GLY A 86 2.47 8.92 -2.30
C GLY A 86 2.42 7.44 -2.67
N LEU A 87 1.32 6.99 -3.27
CA LEU A 87 1.18 5.63 -3.81
C LEU A 87 2.27 5.32 -4.85
N CYS A 88 2.51 6.22 -5.80
CA CYS A 88 3.56 6.06 -6.80
C CYS A 88 4.96 5.96 -6.18
N LEU A 89 5.30 6.78 -5.19
CA LEU A 89 6.59 6.70 -4.51
C LEU A 89 6.77 5.35 -3.78
N ALA A 90 5.71 4.86 -3.13
CA ALA A 90 5.75 3.56 -2.45
C ALA A 90 5.98 2.42 -3.46
N ARG A 91 5.23 2.41 -4.55
CA ARG A 91 5.37 1.39 -5.61
C ARG A 91 6.70 1.48 -6.36
N GLU A 92 7.22 2.68 -6.57
CA GLU A 92 8.56 2.89 -7.11
C GLU A 92 9.57 2.18 -6.21
N MET A 93 9.63 2.53 -4.92
CA MET A 93 10.56 1.91 -3.97
C MET A 93 10.39 0.39 -3.92
N LEU A 94 9.17 -0.10 -3.74
CA LEU A 94 8.87 -1.53 -3.64
C LEU A 94 9.27 -2.27 -4.91
N GLY A 95 8.98 -1.72 -6.09
CA GLY A 95 9.35 -2.33 -7.37
C GLY A 95 10.87 -2.50 -7.55
N TYR A 96 11.68 -1.61 -6.96
CA TYR A 96 13.13 -1.72 -6.99
C TYR A 96 13.69 -2.74 -5.99
N VAL A 97 13.09 -2.89 -4.81
CA VAL A 97 13.67 -3.71 -3.72
C VAL A 97 12.99 -5.06 -3.50
N SER A 98 11.70 -5.18 -3.80
CA SER A 98 10.93 -6.43 -3.71
C SER A 98 9.67 -6.37 -4.58
N PRO A 99 9.73 -6.89 -5.82
CA PRO A 99 8.55 -6.99 -6.70
C PRO A 99 7.40 -7.79 -6.07
N ARG A 100 7.72 -8.72 -5.17
CA ARG A 100 6.74 -9.47 -4.37
C ARG A 100 5.98 -8.56 -3.42
N ALA A 101 6.69 -7.73 -2.65
CA ALA A 101 6.07 -6.77 -1.75
C ALA A 101 5.25 -5.72 -2.52
N ASP A 102 5.70 -5.25 -3.69
CA ASP A 102 4.90 -4.37 -4.58
C ASP A 102 3.57 -5.04 -4.97
N SER A 103 3.61 -6.30 -5.37
CA SER A 103 2.41 -7.06 -5.77
C SER A 103 1.40 -7.19 -4.61
N ILE A 104 1.87 -7.55 -3.41
CA ILE A 104 1.02 -7.67 -2.21
C ILE A 104 0.42 -6.31 -1.85
N PHE A 105 1.23 -5.25 -1.84
CA PHE A 105 0.81 -3.88 -1.58
C PHE A 105 -0.27 -3.41 -2.57
N ALA A 106 -0.05 -3.63 -3.87
CA ALA A 106 -1.00 -3.25 -4.92
C ALA A 106 -2.34 -4.00 -4.79
N VAL A 107 -2.29 -5.31 -4.54
CA VAL A 107 -3.50 -6.14 -4.38
C VAL A 107 -4.25 -5.79 -3.09
N GLN A 108 -3.55 -5.39 -2.01
CA GLN A 108 -4.19 -4.92 -0.79
C GLN A 108 -5.09 -3.69 -1.06
N GLY A 109 -4.59 -2.73 -1.84
CA GLY A 109 -5.37 -1.57 -2.27
C GLY A 109 -6.54 -1.98 -3.17
N LEU A 110 -6.26 -2.75 -4.22
CA LEU A 110 -7.27 -3.17 -5.18
C LEU A 110 -8.43 -3.95 -4.53
N GLY A 111 -8.10 -4.91 -3.65
CA GLY A 111 -9.07 -5.75 -2.95
C GLY A 111 -9.92 -5.00 -1.92
N THR A 112 -9.43 -3.88 -1.39
CA THR A 112 -10.18 -3.05 -0.41
C THR A 112 -10.92 -1.88 -1.05
N HIS A 113 -10.55 -1.49 -2.29
CA HIS A 113 -11.12 -0.32 -2.95
C HIS A 113 -12.64 -0.40 -3.14
N ALA A 114 -13.15 -1.56 -3.56
CA ALA A 114 -14.60 -1.76 -3.73
C ALA A 114 -15.37 -1.64 -2.39
N ILE A 115 -14.78 -2.11 -1.29
CA ILE A 115 -15.37 -2.00 0.06
C ILE A 115 -15.42 -0.53 0.48
N ALA A 116 -14.34 0.22 0.24
CA ALA A 116 -14.31 1.64 0.54
C ALA A 116 -15.36 2.42 -0.26
N LEU A 117 -15.42 2.16 -1.58
CA LEU A 117 -16.27 2.88 -2.51
C LEU A 117 -17.77 2.58 -2.33
N ALA A 118 -18.12 1.30 -2.19
CA ALA A 118 -19.52 0.84 -2.29
C ALA A 118 -19.95 -0.06 -1.14
N GLY A 119 -19.05 -0.40 -0.21
CA GLY A 119 -19.38 -1.25 0.93
C GLY A 119 -20.31 -0.54 1.90
N ASN A 120 -21.21 -1.29 2.55
CA ASN A 120 -22.05 -0.78 3.63
C ASN A 120 -21.23 -0.55 4.92
N ALA A 121 -21.88 -0.05 5.98
CA ALA A 121 -21.21 0.25 7.24
C ALA A 121 -20.48 -0.95 7.88
N SER A 122 -21.06 -2.16 7.84
CA SER A 122 -20.41 -3.35 8.42
C SER A 122 -19.22 -3.81 7.58
N GLN A 123 -19.30 -3.71 6.25
CA GLN A 123 -18.18 -4.01 5.36
C GLN A 123 -17.03 -3.01 5.55
N ARG A 124 -17.33 -1.70 5.62
CA ARG A 124 -16.33 -0.64 5.82
C ARG A 124 -15.61 -0.73 7.17
N ALA A 125 -16.26 -1.30 8.19
CA ALA A 125 -15.65 -1.53 9.50
C ALA A 125 -14.38 -2.41 9.42
N HIS A 126 -14.25 -3.26 8.40
CA HIS A 126 -13.08 -4.11 8.19
C HIS A 126 -11.86 -3.37 7.62
N LEU A 127 -12.01 -2.18 7.02
CA LEU A 127 -10.89 -1.45 6.38
C LEU A 127 -9.75 -1.16 7.35
N LYS A 128 -10.08 -0.84 8.62
CA LYS A 128 -9.07 -0.63 9.69
C LYS A 128 -8.24 -1.89 9.96
N ALA A 129 -8.77 -3.09 9.74
CA ALA A 129 -7.99 -4.34 9.87
C ALA A 129 -7.05 -4.53 8.68
N PHE A 130 -7.52 -4.29 7.45
CA PHE A 130 -6.71 -4.37 6.24
C PHE A 130 -5.56 -3.34 6.23
N ALA A 131 -5.80 -2.10 6.64
CA ALA A 131 -4.77 -1.06 6.71
C ALA A 131 -3.65 -1.38 7.73
N ARG A 132 -3.95 -2.17 8.75
CA ARG A 132 -2.98 -2.62 9.77
C ARG A 132 -2.32 -3.96 9.43
N GLY A 133 -2.67 -4.57 8.28
CA GLY A 133 -2.20 -5.91 7.92
C GLY A 133 -2.78 -7.05 8.75
N ALA A 134 -3.85 -6.82 9.51
CA ALA A 134 -4.57 -7.87 10.25
C ALA A 134 -5.51 -8.70 9.35
N GLY A 135 -5.67 -8.29 8.09
CA GLY A 135 -6.28 -9.05 7.01
C GLY A 135 -5.56 -8.77 5.70
N ILE A 136 -5.49 -9.77 4.82
CA ILE A 136 -4.92 -9.66 3.47
C ILE A 136 -6.07 -9.71 2.47
N ALA A 137 -6.17 -8.69 1.62
CA ALA A 137 -7.22 -8.58 0.63
C ALA A 137 -6.84 -9.30 -0.67
N ALA A 138 -7.85 -9.62 -1.47
CA ALA A 138 -7.72 -10.18 -2.81
C ALA A 138 -8.78 -9.56 -3.71
N PHE A 139 -8.57 -9.62 -5.03
CA PHE A 139 -9.52 -9.12 -6.02
C PHE A 139 -9.76 -10.16 -7.11
N ALA A 140 -10.87 -10.89 -7.00
CA ALA A 140 -11.24 -11.98 -7.90
C ALA A 140 -12.20 -11.46 -8.99
N LEU A 141 -11.65 -10.96 -10.09
CA LEU A 141 -12.41 -10.45 -11.24
C LEU A 141 -12.39 -11.40 -12.44
N THR A 142 -11.25 -12.03 -12.71
CA THR A 142 -11.04 -12.86 -13.89
C THR A 142 -11.73 -14.22 -13.78
N GLU A 143 -12.31 -14.67 -14.89
CA GLU A 143 -12.90 -16.01 -15.06
C GLU A 143 -12.02 -16.87 -16.00
N PRO A 144 -12.10 -18.22 -15.94
CA PRO A 144 -11.29 -19.14 -16.75
C PRO A 144 -11.41 -19.00 -18.27
#